data_AF-A0A159Z144-F1
#
_entry.id   AF-A0A159Z144-F1
#
_cell.length_a   1.000
_cell.length_b   1.000
_cell.length_c   1.000
_cell.angle_alpha   90.00
_cell.angle_beta   90.00
_cell.angle_gamma   90.00
#
_symmetry.space_group_name_H-M   'P 1'
#
loop_
_entity.id
_entity.type
_entity.pdbx_description
1 polymer ?
#
loop_
_entity_poly.entity_id
_entity_poly.type
_entity_poly.pdbx_seq_one_letter_code
_entity_poly.pdbx_strand_id
1 'polypeptide(L)'
;MERARISPDLTRDARFGMALSYLDQDMTENAAQIAAATDFTREQRLTVESIILNQRGVRAYQRKDYHRAIAFFDAMEDMGKLTRDLAILRAYAYLNLDKREEAHRQFETLHRQLATKETRAGMAASR
;
A
#
# COMPACT_ATOMS: atom_id res chain seq x y z
N MET A 1 11.11 -26.39 -37.97
CA MET A 1 11.11 -25.17 -37.14
C MET A 1 10.60 -25.54 -35.75
N GLU A 2 11.51 -25.69 -34.80
CA GLU A 2 11.16 -26.01 -33.42
C GLU A 2 10.59 -24.74 -32.77
N ARG A 3 9.30 -24.75 -32.43
CA ARG A 3 8.69 -23.66 -31.67
C ARG A 3 9.39 -23.66 -30.31
N ALA A 4 10.25 -22.67 -30.06
CA ALA A 4 10.84 -22.46 -28.75
C ALA A 4 9.70 -22.39 -27.73
N ARG A 5 9.52 -23.46 -26.94
CA ARG A 5 8.56 -23.49 -25.84
C ARG A 5 9.07 -22.47 -24.83
N ILE A 6 8.33 -21.37 -24.68
CA ILE A 6 8.60 -20.38 -23.63
C ILE A 6 8.54 -21.12 -22.29
N SER A 7 9.60 -21.01 -21.49
CA SER A 7 9.62 -21.65 -20.18
C SER A 7 8.58 -20.98 -19.26
N PRO A 8 8.01 -21.73 -18.29
CA PRO A 8 7.13 -21.14 -17.28
C PRO A 8 7.78 -19.96 -16.55
N ASP A 9 9.08 -20.06 -16.25
CA ASP A 9 9.86 -18.99 -15.60
C ASP A 9 9.94 -17.73 -16.46
N LEU A 10 10.25 -17.86 -17.75
CA LEU A 10 10.31 -16.71 -18.67
C LEU A 10 8.94 -16.03 -18.81
N THR A 11 7.86 -16.83 -18.84
CA THR A 11 6.50 -16.30 -18.90
C THR A 11 6.15 -15.53 -17.62
N ARG A 12 6.51 -16.06 -16.45
CA ARG A 12 6.29 -15.42 -15.15
C ARG A 12 7.04 -14.10 -15.06
N ASP A 13 8.32 -14.09 -15.42
CA ASP A 13 9.16 -12.90 -15.32
C ASP A 13 8.70 -11.79 -16.29
N ALA A 14 8.27 -12.16 -17.50
CA ALA A 14 7.64 -11.22 -18.43
C ALA A 14 6.35 -10.61 -17.86
N ARG A 15 5.48 -11.42 -17.23
CA ARG A 15 4.25 -10.94 -16.58
C ARG A 15 4.55 -10.07 -15.36
N PHE A 16 5.60 -10.39 -14.61
CA PHE A 16 6.05 -9.56 -13.50
C PHE A 16 6.49 -8.18 -13.99
N GLY A 17 7.31 -8.12 -15.04
CA GLY A 17 7.70 -6.86 -15.70
C GLY A 17 6.49 -6.06 -16.20
N MET A 18 5.53 -6.73 -16.86
CA MET A 18 4.29 -6.10 -17.33
C MET A 18 3.46 -5.51 -16.18
N ALA A 19 3.32 -6.22 -15.06
CA ALA A 19 2.63 -5.72 -13.88
C ALA A 19 3.32 -4.48 -13.31
N LEU A 20 4.66 -4.49 -13.21
CA LEU A 20 5.43 -3.32 -12.76
C LEU A 20 5.27 -2.13 -13.71
N SER A 21 5.27 -2.34 -15.03
CA SER A 21 5.03 -1.28 -16.01
C SER A 21 3.63 -0.67 -15.93
N TYR A 22 2.61 -1.47 -15.57
CA TYR A 22 1.28 -0.94 -15.31
C TYR A 22 1.24 -0.12 -14.02
N LEU A 23 1.92 -0.58 -12.96
CA LEU A 23 2.00 0.14 -11.70
C LEU A 23 2.71 1.48 -11.85
N ASP A 24 3.79 1.53 -12.62
CA ASP A 24 4.52 2.77 -12.94
C ASP A 24 3.64 3.82 -13.64
N GLN A 25 2.63 3.36 -14.39
CA GLN A 25 1.64 4.21 -15.08
C GLN A 25 0.35 4.43 -14.26
N ASP A 26 0.34 4.12 -12.95
CA ASP A 26 -0.84 4.18 -12.07
C ASP A 26 -2.05 3.35 -12.54
N MET A 27 -1.82 2.39 -13.44
CA MET A 27 -2.80 1.43 -13.94
C MET A 27 -2.95 0.26 -12.95
N THR A 28 -3.25 0.59 -11.70
CA THR A 28 -3.25 -0.33 -10.56
C THR A 28 -4.12 -1.57 -10.79
N GLU A 29 -5.30 -1.41 -11.40
CA GLU A 29 -6.24 -2.52 -11.62
C GLU A 29 -5.78 -3.48 -12.72
N ASN A 30 -5.10 -2.99 -13.75
CA ASN A 30 -4.47 -3.84 -14.77
C ASN A 30 -3.36 -4.69 -14.15
N ALA A 31 -2.51 -4.09 -13.32
CA ALA A 31 -1.48 -4.82 -12.59
C ALA A 31 -2.08 -5.89 -11.66
N ALA A 32 -3.15 -5.55 -10.93
CA ALA A 32 -3.85 -6.47 -10.04
C ALA A 32 -4.41 -7.69 -10.80
N GLN A 33 -4.98 -7.47 -12.00
CA GLN A 33 -5.45 -8.56 -12.85
C GLN A 33 -4.31 -9.49 -13.28
N ILE A 34 -3.16 -8.94 -13.68
CA ILE A 34 -1.98 -9.75 -14.01
C ILE A 34 -1.49 -10.54 -12.78
N ALA A 35 -1.45 -9.92 -11.60
CA ALA A 35 -1.02 -10.56 -10.36
C ALA A 35 -1.93 -11.70 -9.91
N ALA A 36 -3.24 -11.55 -10.10
CA ALA A 36 -4.21 -12.61 -9.82
C ALA A 36 -4.10 -13.79 -10.79
N ALA A 37 -3.76 -13.53 -12.05
CA ALA A 37 -3.65 -14.54 -13.10
C ALA A 37 -2.26 -15.20 -13.21
N THR A 38 -1.28 -14.79 -12.40
CA THR A 38 0.10 -15.26 -12.49
C THR A 38 0.54 -15.93 -11.19
N ASP A 39 1.16 -17.10 -11.32
CA ASP A 39 1.85 -17.77 -10.21
C ASP A 39 3.22 -17.12 -9.98
N PHE A 40 3.20 -15.93 -9.40
CA PHE A 40 4.40 -15.21 -9.01
C PHE A 40 5.14 -15.95 -7.89
N THR A 41 6.47 -15.83 -7.90
CA THR A 41 7.25 -16.18 -6.70
C THR A 41 6.76 -15.35 -5.52
N ARG A 42 7.01 -15.82 -4.30
CA ARG A 42 6.63 -15.09 -3.09
C ARG A 42 7.14 -13.65 -3.10
N GLU A 43 8.39 -13.46 -3.54
CA GLU A 43 9.00 -12.13 -3.62
C GLU A 43 8.34 -11.22 -4.65
N GLN A 44 8.08 -11.75 -5.87
CA GLN A 44 7.39 -11.01 -6.92
C GLN A 44 5.97 -10.61 -6.49
N ARG A 45 5.24 -11.53 -5.84
CA ARG A 45 3.90 -11.26 -5.31
C ARG A 45 3.93 -10.16 -4.25
N LEU A 46 4.84 -10.25 -3.28
CA LEU A 46 4.97 -9.23 -2.23
C LEU A 46 5.29 -7.84 -2.81
N THR A 47 6.17 -7.78 -3.81
CA THR A 47 6.50 -6.53 -4.50
C THR A 47 5.28 -5.92 -5.17
N VAL A 48 4.58 -6.67 -6.05
CA VAL A 48 3.41 -6.16 -6.77
C VAL A 48 2.28 -5.77 -5.83
N GLU A 49 1.93 -6.63 -4.86
CA GLU A 49 0.83 -6.35 -3.93
C GLU A 49 1.13 -5.13 -3.05
N SER A 50 2.37 -4.94 -2.61
CA SER A 50 2.72 -3.76 -1.80
C SER A 50 2.51 -2.45 -2.55
N ILE A 51 2.81 -2.42 -3.86
CA ILE A 51 2.61 -1.23 -4.68
C ILE A 51 1.11 -1.01 -4.96
N ILE A 52 0.37 -2.09 -5.25
CA ILE A 52 -1.08 -2.05 -5.45
C ILE A 52 -1.79 -1.49 -4.21
N LEU A 53 -1.50 -2.04 -3.03
CA LEU A 53 -2.12 -1.63 -1.77
C LEU A 53 -1.77 -0.18 -1.42
N ASN A 54 -0.52 0.23 -1.64
CA ASN A 54 -0.12 1.63 -1.49
C ASN A 54 -0.95 2.56 -2.39
N GLN A 55 -0.96 2.31 -3.70
CA GLN A 55 -1.72 3.13 -4.66
C GLN A 55 -3.23 3.17 -4.34
N ARG A 56 -3.83 2.02 -3.98
CA ARG A 56 -5.23 1.96 -3.57
C ARG A 56 -5.50 2.71 -2.27
N GLY A 57 -4.63 2.56 -1.27
CA GLY A 57 -4.73 3.25 0.02
C GLY A 57 -4.68 4.77 -0.13
N VAL A 58 -3.68 5.28 -0.85
CA VAL A 58 -3.55 6.72 -1.13
C VAL A 58 -4.76 7.24 -1.91
N ARG A 59 -5.21 6.53 -2.95
CA ARG A 59 -6.37 6.92 -3.75
C ARG A 59 -7.67 6.92 -2.93
N ALA A 60 -7.86 5.92 -2.06
CA ALA A 60 -9.00 5.87 -1.14
C ALA A 60 -9.00 7.06 -0.17
N TYR A 61 -7.85 7.37 0.42
CA TYR A 61 -7.70 8.54 1.29
C TYR A 61 -8.06 9.84 0.57
N GLN A 62 -7.52 10.05 -0.63
CA GLN A 62 -7.81 11.23 -1.45
C GLN A 62 -9.30 11.37 -1.80
N ARG A 63 -9.99 10.24 -1.99
CA ARG A 63 -11.44 10.19 -2.21
C ARG A 63 -12.27 10.29 -0.94
N LYS A 64 -11.64 10.50 0.22
CA LYS A 64 -12.26 10.50 1.55
C LYS A 64 -12.93 9.18 1.93
N ASP A 65 -12.57 8.09 1.25
CA ASP A 65 -12.96 6.72 1.61
C ASP A 65 -11.99 6.20 2.68
N TYR A 66 -12.06 6.82 3.86
CA TYR A 66 -11.10 6.60 4.94
C TYR A 66 -11.15 5.16 5.48
N HIS A 67 -12.32 4.52 5.46
CA HIS A 67 -12.45 3.11 5.85
C HIS A 67 -11.62 2.20 4.95
N ARG A 68 -11.70 2.38 3.62
CA ARG A 68 -10.86 1.60 2.69
C ARG A 68 -9.38 1.98 2.78
N ALA A 69 -9.07 3.26 2.95
CA ALA A 69 -7.69 3.69 3.13
C ALA A 69 -7.03 2.98 4.31
N ILE A 70 -7.70 2.96 5.47
CA ILE A 70 -7.24 2.23 6.67
C ILE A 70 -7.04 0.76 6.36
N ALA A 71 -8.02 0.09 5.74
CA ALA A 71 -7.92 -1.33 5.43
C ALA A 71 -6.71 -1.67 4.52
N PHE A 72 -6.41 -0.82 3.53
CA PHE A 72 -5.23 -1.02 2.69
C PHE A 72 -3.92 -0.78 3.44
N PHE A 73 -3.87 0.21 4.33
CA PHE A 73 -2.69 0.48 5.16
C PHE A 73 -2.46 -0.58 6.23
N ASP A 74 -3.53 -1.15 6.81
CA ASP A 74 -3.44 -2.28 7.74
C ASP A 74 -2.89 -3.53 7.04
N ALA A 75 -3.36 -3.83 5.81
CA ALA A 75 -2.78 -4.90 5.01
C ALA A 75 -1.28 -4.68 4.70
N MET A 76 -0.86 -3.43 4.49
CA MET A 76 0.56 -3.09 4.35
C MET A 76 1.34 -3.31 5.65
N GLU A 77 0.74 -3.08 6.81
CA GLU A 77 1.35 -3.33 8.12
C GLU A 77 1.54 -4.83 8.37
N ASP A 78 0.53 -5.63 8.07
CA ASP A 78 0.58 -7.10 8.17
C ASP A 78 1.69 -7.70 7.28
N MET A 79 1.99 -7.05 6.15
CA MET A 79 3.09 -7.42 5.25
C MET A 79 4.46 -6.90 5.70
N GLY A 80 4.54 -6.08 6.76
CA GLY A 80 5.75 -5.38 7.16
C GLY A 80 6.23 -4.34 6.15
N LYS A 81 5.30 -3.80 5.34
CA LYS A 81 5.55 -2.83 4.26
C LYS A 81 4.96 -1.44 4.52
N LEU A 82 4.26 -1.24 5.65
CA LEU A 82 3.72 0.06 6.02
C LEU A 82 4.88 1.06 6.24
N THR A 83 4.98 2.05 5.37
CA THR A 83 5.95 3.14 5.53
C THR A 83 5.44 4.16 6.55
N ARG A 84 6.34 4.97 7.09
CA ARG A 84 5.98 6.04 8.03
C ARG A 84 4.95 7.01 7.46
N ASP A 85 5.06 7.37 6.19
CA ASP A 85 4.14 8.30 5.53
C ASP A 85 2.74 7.70 5.37
N LEU A 86 2.67 6.40 5.04
CA LEU A 86 1.39 5.69 5.02
C LEU A 86 0.78 5.53 6.42
N ALA A 87 1.60 5.31 7.44
CA ALA A 87 1.15 5.27 8.83
C ALA A 87 0.60 6.63 9.28
N ILE A 88 1.20 7.74 8.83
CA ILE A 88 0.68 9.09 9.05
C ILE A 88 -0.67 9.27 8.34
N LEU A 89 -0.78 8.88 7.06
CA LEU A 89 -2.06 8.94 6.34
C LEU A 89 -3.14 8.09 7.03
N ARG A 90 -2.79 6.93 7.56
CA ARG A 90 -3.69 6.09 8.36
C ARG A 90 -4.14 6.81 9.63
N ALA A 91 -3.24 7.44 10.38
CA ALA A 91 -3.59 8.21 11.56
C ALA A 91 -4.54 9.37 11.24
N TYR A 92 -4.30 10.10 10.14
CA TYR A 92 -5.24 11.11 9.66
C TYR A 92 -6.56 10.52 9.17
N ALA A 93 -6.57 9.32 8.58
CA ALA A 93 -7.81 8.66 8.17
C ALA A 93 -8.69 8.34 9.40
N TYR A 94 -8.10 7.86 10.50
CA TYR A 94 -8.79 7.70 11.78
C TYR A 94 -9.36 9.04 12.27
N LEU A 95 -8.57 10.11 12.23
CA LEU A 95 -9.00 11.43 12.67
C LEU A 95 -10.18 11.97 11.83
N ASN A 96 -10.16 11.77 10.51
CA ASN A 96 -11.26 12.20 9.63
C ASN A 96 -12.55 11.38 9.81
N LEU A 97 -12.45 10.19 10.42
CA LEU A 97 -13.59 9.40 10.86
C LEU A 97 -14.04 9.72 12.30
N ASP A 98 -13.52 10.81 12.88
CA ASP A 98 -13.72 11.23 14.27
C ASP A 98 -13.30 10.19 15.32
N LYS A 99 -12.44 9.24 14.92
CA LYS A 99 -11.81 8.25 15.81
C LYS A 99 -10.57 8.86 16.46
N ARG A 100 -10.79 9.86 17.30
CA ARG A 100 -9.75 10.72 17.89
C ARG A 100 -8.76 9.95 18.75
N GLU A 101 -9.24 9.02 19.58
CA GLU A 101 -8.37 8.24 20.45
C GLU A 101 -7.42 7.35 19.64
N GLU A 102 -7.92 6.63 18.63
CA GLU A 102 -7.12 5.83 17.71
C GLU A 102 -6.08 6.70 16.99
N ALA A 103 -6.50 7.84 16.44
CA ALA A 103 -5.62 8.76 15.75
C ALA A 103 -4.50 9.26 16.68
N HIS A 104 -4.84 9.66 17.91
CA HIS A 104 -3.87 10.13 18.89
C HIS A 104 -2.83 9.03 19.21
N ARG A 105 -3.27 7.79 19.47
CA ARG A 105 -2.36 6.66 19.74
C ARG A 105 -1.41 6.40 18.57
N GLN A 106 -1.89 6.52 17.33
CA GLN A 106 -1.02 6.34 16.16
C GLN A 106 -0.01 7.49 16.03
N PHE A 107 -0.44 8.75 16.16
CA PHE A 107 0.48 9.89 16.12
C PHE A 107 1.51 9.87 17.25
N GLU A 108 1.13 9.46 18.46
CA GLU A 108 2.03 9.30 19.60
C GLU A 108 3.07 8.20 19.33
N THR A 109 2.65 7.06 18.79
CA THR A 109 3.57 5.97 18.41
C THR A 109 4.59 6.44 17.37
N LEU A 110 4.12 7.14 16.33
CA LEU A 110 4.98 7.73 15.30
C LEU A 110 5.90 8.82 15.88
N HIS A 111 5.43 9.60 16.86
CA HIS A 111 6.22 10.62 17.54
C HIS A 111 7.35 10.01 18.37
N ARG A 112 7.09 8.91 19.09
CA ARG A 112 8.09 8.19 19.87
C ARG A 112 9.20 7.60 19.00
N GLN A 113 8.86 7.16 17.78
CA GLN A 113 9.85 6.71 16.80
C GLN A 113 10.66 7.87 16.23
N LEU A 114 9.97 8.96 15.82
CA LEU A 114 10.60 10.19 15.35
C LEU A 114 9.68 11.39 15.57
N ALA A 115 10.12 12.28 16.46
CA ALA A 115 9.41 13.50 16.80
C ALA A 115 9.49 14.51 15.65
N THR A 116 8.35 14.84 15.03
CA THR A 116 8.26 15.79 13.91
C THR A 116 7.20 16.85 14.18
N LYS A 117 7.19 17.92 13.38
CA LYS A 117 6.10 18.92 13.42
C LYS A 117 4.75 18.26 13.12
N GLU A 118 4.73 17.33 12.17
CA GLU A 118 3.53 16.61 11.75
C GLU A 118 2.96 15.72 12.86
N THR A 119 3.78 14.92 13.54
CA THR A 119 3.26 14.07 14.64
C THR A 119 2.77 14.89 15.83
N ARG A 120 3.40 16.05 16.11
CA ARG A 120 2.89 16.98 17.13
C ARG A 120 1.55 17.61 16.73
N ALA A 121 1.41 18.03 15.48
CA ALA A 121 0.17 18.59 14.96
C ALA A 121 -0.96 17.54 14.99
N GLY A 122 -0.68 16.30 14.56
CA GLY A 122 -1.63 15.20 14.62
C GLY A 122 -2.09 14.87 16.04
N MET A 123 -1.16 14.77 17.00
CA MET A 123 -1.52 14.58 18.41
C MET A 123 -2.40 15.72 18.96
N ALA A 124 -2.10 16.97 18.60
CA ALA A 124 -2.87 18.13 19.04
C ALA A 124 -4.28 18.17 18.40
N ALA A 125 -4.39 17.83 17.13
CA ALA A 125 -5.67 17.76 16.41
C ALA A 125 -6.58 16.61 16.88
N SER A 126 -5.99 15.59 17.51
CA SER A 126 -6.68 14.40 18.03
C SER A 126 -7.04 14.49 19.52
N ARG A 127 -6.88 15.67 20.14
CA ARG A 127 -7.41 15.97 21.47
C ARG A 127 -8.88 16.39 21.40
#